data_AF-A0A1P8WA43-F1
#
_entry.id   AF-A0A1P8WA43-F1
#
_cell.length_a   1.000
_cell.length_b   1.000
_cell.length_c   1.000
_cell.angle_alpha   90.00
_cell.angle_beta   90.00
_cell.angle_gamma   90.00
#
_symmetry.space_group_name_H-M   'P 1'
#
loop_
_entity.id
_entity.type
_entity.pdbx_description
1 polymer ?
#
loop_
_entity_poly.entity_id
_entity_poly.type
_entity_poly.pdbx_seq_one_letter_code
_entity_poly.pdbx_strand_id
1 'polypeptide(L)'
;MHSPSDNSTNSLQDNQHHVQSLLRHFDAQEAAMLAFKSLLVDIGNSPEDDVSHRNLRIRIDAASDLCQRLNQDATLLIQTAAAAFGIPQTDFSVRHLIRLYDVSAPAIAQSLRESRRRLLRLTRQIQGISANTAWVLSEKRQIRHAVFQHVGGEVASDRYDASGRRSMSADSVKFNARS
;
A
#
# COMPACT_ATOMS: atom_id res chain seq x y z
N MET A 1 41.66 -34.16 21.06
CA MET A 1 41.61 -32.71 20.78
C MET A 1 40.82 -32.52 19.50
N HIS A 2 39.55 -32.11 19.60
CA HIS A 2 38.73 -31.72 18.45
C HIS A 2 38.49 -30.21 18.58
N SER A 3 38.93 -29.47 17.57
CA SER A 3 38.79 -28.02 17.51
C SER A 3 37.33 -27.65 17.27
N PRO A 4 36.68 -26.85 18.14
CA PRO A 4 35.29 -26.41 17.96
C PRO A 4 35.17 -25.10 17.14
N SER A 5 36.20 -24.72 16.39
CA SER A 5 36.30 -23.41 15.71
C SER A 5 35.54 -23.29 14.39
N ASP A 6 35.16 -24.39 13.75
CA ASP A 6 34.59 -24.36 12.39
C ASP A 6 33.06 -24.18 12.36
N ASN A 7 32.37 -24.46 13.47
CA ASN A 7 30.90 -24.35 13.51
C ASN A 7 30.40 -22.92 13.77
N SER A 8 31.17 -22.11 14.49
CA SER A 8 30.79 -20.75 14.86
C SER A 8 30.94 -19.77 13.69
N THR A 9 31.94 -19.95 12.84
CA THR A 9 32.17 -19.11 11.64
C THR A 9 31.09 -19.31 10.57
N ASN A 10 30.68 -20.56 10.33
CA ASN A 10 29.57 -20.87 9.40
C ASN A 10 28.25 -20.27 9.88
N SER A 11 27.92 -20.41 11.17
CA SER A 11 26.69 -19.84 11.73
C SER A 11 26.62 -18.30 11.63
N LEU A 12 27.76 -17.61 11.71
CA LEU A 12 27.84 -16.15 11.56
C LEU A 12 27.66 -15.73 10.11
N GLN A 13 28.24 -16.45 9.15
CA GLN A 13 28.07 -16.19 7.72
C GLN A 13 26.63 -16.44 7.27
N ASP A 14 26.01 -17.55 7.69
CA ASP A 14 24.61 -17.87 7.36
C ASP A 14 23.65 -16.82 7.92
N ASN A 15 23.86 -16.40 9.17
CA ASN A 15 23.09 -15.34 9.81
C ASN A 15 23.25 -13.98 9.09
N GLN A 16 24.45 -13.68 8.60
CA GLN A 16 24.70 -12.48 7.81
C GLN A 16 23.96 -12.52 6.46
N HIS A 17 23.86 -13.68 5.82
CA HIS A 17 23.07 -13.85 4.60
C HIS A 17 21.57 -13.59 4.81
N HIS A 18 21.00 -14.08 5.91
CA HIS A 18 19.60 -13.80 6.25
C HIS A 18 19.32 -12.31 6.44
N VAL A 19 20.25 -11.58 7.08
CA VAL A 19 20.11 -10.13 7.27
C VAL A 19 20.29 -9.35 5.97
N GLN A 20 21.21 -9.78 5.11
CA GLN A 20 21.36 -9.16 3.78
C GLN A 20 20.11 -9.39 2.91
N SER A 21 19.50 -10.57 2.98
CA SER A 21 18.22 -10.85 2.31
C SER A 21 17.12 -9.91 2.82
N LEU A 22 17.02 -9.73 4.15
CA LEU A 22 16.08 -8.79 4.76
C LEU A 22 16.30 -7.33 4.31
N LEU A 23 17.56 -6.89 4.21
CA LEU A 23 17.88 -5.55 3.73
C LEU A 23 17.45 -5.32 2.28
N ARG A 24 17.73 -6.28 1.38
CA ARG A 24 17.28 -6.21 -0.01
C ARG A 24 15.76 -6.18 -0.11
N HIS A 25 15.08 -6.93 0.76
CA HIS A 25 13.62 -6.91 0.84
C HIS A 25 13.09 -5.54 1.29
N PHE A 26 13.74 -4.89 2.26
CA PHE A 26 13.39 -3.53 2.67
C PHE A 26 13.59 -2.50 1.56
N ASP A 27 14.63 -2.64 0.74
CA ASP A 27 14.83 -1.75 -0.42
C ASP A 27 13.73 -1.96 -1.48
N ALA A 28 13.33 -3.22 -1.75
CA ALA A 28 12.21 -3.53 -2.63
C ALA A 28 10.87 -2.97 -2.09
N GLN A 29 10.65 -3.09 -0.78
CA GLN A 29 9.49 -2.52 -0.11
C GLN A 29 9.48 -0.99 -0.20
N GLU A 30 10.62 -0.34 -0.01
CA GLU A 30 10.75 1.11 -0.17
C GLU A 30 10.38 1.55 -1.60
N ALA A 31 10.90 0.88 -2.62
CA ALA A 31 10.58 1.18 -4.01
C ALA A 31 9.08 1.03 -4.32
N ALA A 32 8.45 -0.06 -3.85
CA ALA A 32 7.01 -0.28 -4.02
C ALA A 32 6.18 0.80 -3.31
N MET A 33 6.57 1.19 -2.09
CA MET A 33 5.90 2.25 -1.33
C MET A 33 6.05 3.62 -1.97
N LEU A 34 7.21 3.93 -2.57
CA LEU A 34 7.41 5.17 -3.33
C LEU A 34 6.52 5.21 -4.59
N ALA A 35 6.43 4.10 -5.32
CA ALA A 35 5.53 3.99 -6.47
C ALA A 35 4.06 4.17 -6.05
N PHE A 36 3.64 3.51 -4.97
CA PHE A 36 2.29 3.65 -4.43
C PHE A 36 1.98 5.09 -4.01
N LYS A 37 2.92 5.74 -3.31
CA LYS A 37 2.81 7.15 -2.95
C LYS A 37 2.62 8.05 -4.18
N SER A 38 3.39 7.83 -5.25
CA SER A 38 3.26 8.60 -6.50
C SER A 38 1.85 8.47 -7.07
N LEU A 39 1.33 7.24 -7.15
CA LEU A 39 -0.02 6.99 -7.67
C LEU A 39 -1.12 7.67 -6.84
N LEU A 40 -0.95 7.73 -5.51
CA LEU A 40 -1.89 8.43 -4.62
C LEU A 40 -1.88 9.95 -4.81
N VAL A 41 -0.73 10.52 -5.17
CA VAL A 41 -0.62 11.95 -5.54
C VAL A 41 -1.26 12.18 -6.90
N ASP A 42 -1.00 11.30 -7.87
CA ASP A 42 -1.53 11.40 -9.23
C ASP A 42 -3.06 11.38 -9.26
N ILE A 43 -3.71 10.50 -8.49
CA ILE A 43 -5.18 10.46 -8.43
C ILE A 43 -5.79 11.71 -7.77
N GLY A 44 -5.09 12.35 -6.84
CA GLY A 44 -5.54 13.63 -6.26
C GLY A 44 -5.56 14.75 -7.29
N ASN A 45 -4.58 14.75 -8.19
CA ASN A 45 -4.36 15.77 -9.21
C ASN A 45 -4.94 15.42 -10.59
N SER A 46 -5.55 14.24 -10.74
CA SER A 46 -6.01 13.75 -12.03
C SER A 46 -7.18 14.60 -12.57
N PRO A 47 -7.22 14.87 -13.89
CA PRO A 47 -8.35 15.54 -14.54
C PRO A 47 -9.64 14.71 -14.44
N GLU A 48 -10.80 15.34 -14.61
CA GLU A 48 -12.14 14.72 -14.47
C GLU A 48 -12.50 13.71 -15.60
N ASP A 49 -11.53 13.00 -16.15
CA ASP A 49 -11.76 11.89 -17.07
C ASP A 49 -11.98 10.58 -16.29
N ASP A 50 -13.20 10.03 -16.40
CA ASP A 50 -13.60 8.81 -15.72
C ASP A 50 -12.76 7.58 -16.14
N VAL A 51 -12.25 7.54 -17.39
CA VAL A 51 -11.39 6.44 -17.87
C VAL A 51 -10.01 6.51 -17.21
N SER A 52 -9.40 7.69 -17.19
CA SER A 52 -8.12 7.94 -16.51
C SER A 52 -8.19 7.67 -15.01
N HIS A 53 -9.27 8.09 -14.35
CA HIS A 53 -9.53 7.78 -12.94
C HIS A 53 -9.66 6.28 -12.68
N ARG A 54 -10.37 5.54 -13.55
CA ARG A 54 -10.50 4.09 -13.42
C ARG A 54 -9.14 3.39 -13.55
N ASN A 55 -8.33 3.79 -14.53
CA ASN A 55 -6.99 3.23 -14.74
C ASN A 55 -6.06 3.52 -13.56
N LEU A 56 -6.09 4.74 -13.01
CA LEU A 56 -5.31 5.09 -11.81
C LEU A 56 -5.76 4.26 -10.61
N ARG A 57 -7.07 4.06 -10.42
CA ARG A 57 -7.59 3.23 -9.34
C ARG A 57 -7.11 1.78 -9.42
N ILE A 58 -7.15 1.16 -10.59
CA ILE A 58 -6.65 -0.21 -10.78
C ILE A 58 -5.15 -0.30 -10.42
N ARG A 59 -4.36 0.70 -10.81
CA ARG A 59 -2.92 0.77 -10.48
C ARG A 59 -2.69 0.95 -8.98
N ILE A 60 -3.51 1.76 -8.32
CA ILE A 60 -3.48 1.96 -6.86
C ILE A 60 -3.81 0.65 -6.14
N ASP A 61 -4.86 -0.05 -6.57
CA ASP A 61 -5.26 -1.34 -5.99
C ASP A 61 -4.12 -2.37 -6.14
N ALA A 62 -3.55 -2.50 -7.33
CA ALA A 62 -2.42 -3.40 -7.59
C ALA A 62 -1.16 -3.04 -6.77
N ALA A 63 -0.87 -1.75 -6.61
CA ALA A 63 0.25 -1.27 -5.81
C ALA A 63 0.02 -1.49 -4.30
N SER A 64 -1.23 -1.35 -3.84
CA SER A 64 -1.62 -1.68 -2.47
C SER A 64 -1.44 -3.17 -2.18
N ASP A 65 -1.92 -4.04 -3.08
CA ASP A 65 -1.76 -5.49 -2.97
C ASP A 65 -0.28 -5.91 -2.96
N LEU A 66 0.56 -5.24 -3.75
CA LEU A 66 2.01 -5.47 -3.75
C LEU A 66 2.62 -5.07 -2.40
N CYS A 67 2.26 -3.90 -1.86
CA CYS A 67 2.75 -3.46 -0.55
C CYS A 67 2.32 -4.42 0.57
N GLN A 68 1.10 -4.96 0.51
CA GLN A 68 0.61 -5.95 1.47
C GLN A 68 1.40 -7.26 1.40
N ARG A 69 1.66 -7.77 0.20
CA ARG A 69 2.48 -8.97 0.00
C ARG A 69 3.90 -8.78 0.52
N LEU A 70 4.55 -7.66 0.18
CA LEU A 70 5.89 -7.35 0.69
C LEU A 70 5.94 -7.24 2.22
N ASN A 71 4.89 -6.74 2.88
CA ASN A 71 4.80 -6.74 4.33
C ASN A 71 4.66 -8.16 4.93
N GLN A 72 3.91 -9.04 4.28
CA GLN A 72 3.79 -10.44 4.69
C GLN A 72 5.13 -11.17 4.52
N ASP A 73 5.78 -11.00 3.37
CA ASP A 73 7.10 -11.56 3.09
C ASP A 73 8.16 -11.05 4.08
N ALA A 74 8.12 -9.77 4.42
CA ALA A 74 9.02 -9.19 5.43
C ALA A 74 8.84 -9.86 6.80
N THR A 75 7.58 -10.17 7.17
CA THR A 75 7.26 -10.86 8.42
C THR A 75 7.82 -12.28 8.41
N LEU A 76 7.68 -13.00 7.30
CA LEU A 76 8.25 -14.34 7.13
C LEU A 76 9.79 -14.30 7.19
N LEU A 77 10.43 -13.34 6.53
CA LEU A 77 11.89 -13.16 6.58
C LEU A 77 12.40 -12.82 7.99
N ILE A 78 11.63 -12.05 8.75
CA ILE A 78 11.93 -11.78 10.15
C ILE A 78 11.80 -13.06 10.99
N GLN A 79 10.77 -13.88 10.77
CA GLN A 79 10.59 -15.15 11.48
C GLN A 79 11.66 -16.19 11.13
N THR A 80 12.06 -16.28 9.86
CA THR A 80 13.15 -17.19 9.43
C THR A 80 14.49 -16.73 10.00
N ALA A 81 14.76 -15.43 10.00
CA ALA A 81 15.92 -14.88 10.70
C ALA A 81 15.85 -15.20 12.20
N ALA A 82 14.72 -15.00 12.88
CA ALA A 82 14.54 -15.32 14.30
C ALA A 82 14.93 -16.76 14.62
N ALA A 83 14.45 -17.70 13.81
CA ALA A 83 14.75 -19.12 13.94
C ALA A 83 16.24 -19.41 13.75
N ALA A 84 16.90 -18.77 12.78
CA ALA A 84 18.34 -18.91 12.55
C ALA A 84 19.18 -18.39 13.74
N PHE A 85 18.73 -17.33 14.41
CA PHE A 85 19.37 -16.82 15.63
C PHE A 85 18.97 -17.58 16.92
N GLY A 86 18.06 -18.57 16.83
CA GLY A 86 17.56 -19.30 18.01
C GLY A 86 16.73 -18.43 18.97
N ILE A 87 16.16 -17.33 18.48
CA ILE A 87 15.37 -16.40 19.29
C ILE A 87 13.87 -16.74 19.14
N PRO A 88 13.09 -16.74 20.23
CA PRO A 88 11.64 -16.90 20.15
C PRO A 88 11.01 -15.91 19.17
N GLN A 89 10.19 -16.40 18.24
CA GLN A 89 9.57 -15.57 17.18
C GLN A 89 8.70 -14.44 17.73
N THR A 90 8.13 -14.60 18.93
CA THR A 90 7.31 -13.58 19.61
C THR A 90 8.12 -12.34 19.98
N ASP A 91 9.42 -12.52 20.23
CA ASP A 91 10.28 -11.47 20.78
C ASP A 91 11.19 -10.89 19.68
N PHE A 92 11.34 -11.58 18.56
CA PHE A 92 12.26 -11.17 17.51
C PHE A 92 11.74 -9.97 16.72
N SER A 93 12.54 -8.91 16.68
CA SER A 93 12.21 -7.67 15.98
C SER A 93 13.44 -7.09 15.30
N VAL A 94 13.24 -6.20 14.33
CA VAL A 94 14.34 -5.45 13.69
C VAL A 94 15.18 -4.68 14.72
N ARG A 95 14.60 -4.25 15.84
CA ARG A 95 15.36 -3.63 16.94
C ARG A 95 16.30 -4.61 17.64
N HIS A 96 15.89 -5.87 17.81
CA HIS A 96 16.75 -6.91 18.36
C HIS A 96 17.91 -7.22 17.43
N LEU A 97 17.65 -7.35 16.11
CA LEU A 97 18.70 -7.47 15.10
C LEU A 97 19.71 -6.31 15.15
N ILE A 98 19.23 -5.07 15.23
CA ILE A 98 20.11 -3.90 15.34
C ILE A 98 21.03 -4.00 16.57
N ARG A 99 20.50 -4.44 17.73
CA ARG A 99 21.29 -4.59 18.97
C ARG A 99 22.35 -5.69 18.85
N LEU A 100 22.00 -6.83 18.24
CA LEU A 100 22.93 -7.95 18.04
C LEU A 100 24.11 -7.57 17.15
N TYR A 101 23.83 -6.80 16.09
CA TYR A 101 24.84 -6.36 15.13
C TYR A 101 25.57 -5.08 15.53
N ASP A 102 25.14 -4.39 16.59
CA ASP A 102 25.75 -3.12 16.99
C ASP A 102 27.22 -3.29 17.41
N VAL A 103 27.52 -4.42 18.05
CA VAL A 103 28.87 -4.76 18.52
C VAL A 103 29.64 -5.56 17.48
N SER A 104 28.97 -6.49 16.78
CA SER A 104 29.62 -7.45 15.88
C SER A 104 29.82 -6.95 14.45
N ALA A 105 28.88 -6.18 13.90
CA ALA A 105 28.97 -5.62 12.55
C ALA A 105 28.22 -4.27 12.46
N PRO A 106 28.82 -3.16 12.94
CA PRO A 106 28.12 -1.88 13.11
C PRO A 106 27.57 -1.30 11.80
N ALA A 107 28.21 -1.58 10.66
CA ALA A 107 27.71 -1.16 9.35
C ALA A 107 26.34 -1.78 9.02
N ILE A 108 26.13 -3.06 9.35
CA ILE A 108 24.85 -3.75 9.13
C ILE A 108 23.78 -3.19 10.06
N ALA A 109 24.13 -2.96 11.32
CA ALA A 109 23.23 -2.33 12.29
C ALA A 109 22.78 -0.93 11.82
N GLN A 110 23.70 -0.15 11.24
CA GLN A 110 23.40 1.16 10.67
C GLN A 110 22.45 1.06 9.47
N SER A 111 22.71 0.16 8.51
CA SER A 111 21.81 -0.06 7.36
C SER A 111 20.40 -0.45 7.80
N LEU A 112 20.28 -1.34 8.80
CA LEU A 112 18.97 -1.73 9.35
C LEU A 112 18.24 -0.55 10.01
N ARG A 113 18.96 0.31 10.75
CA ARG A 113 18.38 1.54 11.34
C ARG A 113 17.86 2.48 10.26
N GLU A 114 18.64 2.69 9.21
CA GLU A 114 18.30 3.59 8.11
C GLU A 114 17.10 3.08 7.32
N SER A 115 17.11 1.81 6.89
CA SER A 115 15.97 1.19 6.21
C SER A 115 14.71 1.24 7.07
N ARG A 116 14.80 0.94 8.38
CA ARG A 116 13.66 1.09 9.29
C ARG A 116 13.14 2.52 9.37
N ARG A 117 14.03 3.53 9.44
CA ARG A 117 13.64 4.95 9.48
C ARG A 117 12.95 5.37 8.18
N ARG A 118 13.48 4.97 7.03
CA ARG A 118 12.92 5.25 5.70
C ARG A 118 11.51 4.66 5.54
N LEU A 119 11.34 3.37 5.83
CA LEU A 119 10.05 2.68 5.74
C LEU A 119 9.00 3.28 6.68
N LEU A 120 9.37 3.61 7.93
CA LEU A 120 8.45 4.27 8.86
C LEU A 120 8.02 5.66 8.38
N ARG A 121 8.95 6.44 7.83
CA ARG A 121 8.65 7.75 7.26
C ARG A 121 7.69 7.62 6.07
N LEU A 122 7.96 6.70 5.15
CA LEU A 122 7.10 6.46 3.99
C LEU A 122 5.71 5.97 4.39
N THR A 123 5.61 5.08 5.38
CA THR A 123 4.32 4.60 5.90
C THR A 123 3.46 5.77 6.37
N ARG A 124 4.04 6.68 7.18
CA ARG A 124 3.33 7.87 7.68
C ARG A 124 2.93 8.81 6.54
N GLN A 125 3.81 9.02 5.56
CA GLN A 125 3.50 9.85 4.39
C GLN A 125 2.35 9.27 3.58
N ILE A 126 2.37 7.96 3.30
CA ILE A 126 1.31 7.27 2.56
C ILE A 126 -0.01 7.32 3.33
N GLN A 127 -0.01 7.11 4.65
CA GLN A 127 -1.20 7.26 5.49
C GLN A 127 -1.78 8.68 5.44
N GLY A 128 -0.92 9.71 5.50
CA GLY A 128 -1.36 11.10 5.39
C GLY A 128 -1.94 11.42 4.01
N ILE A 129 -1.29 10.96 2.94
CA ILE A 129 -1.77 11.16 1.57
C ILE A 129 -3.06 10.38 1.33
N SER A 130 -3.15 9.12 1.76
CA SER A 130 -4.35 8.30 1.54
C SER A 130 -5.58 8.88 2.23
N ALA A 131 -5.43 9.39 3.46
CA ALA A 131 -6.50 10.09 4.17
C ALA A 131 -6.96 11.35 3.40
N ASN A 132 -6.01 12.14 2.89
CA ASN A 132 -6.31 13.33 2.10
C ASN A 132 -6.96 12.98 0.76
N THR A 133 -6.44 12.00 0.04
CA THR A 133 -6.97 11.52 -1.24
C THR A 133 -8.39 10.97 -1.08
N ALA A 134 -8.66 10.20 -0.01
CA ALA A 134 -10.00 9.72 0.28
C ALA A 134 -10.99 10.88 0.48
N TRP A 135 -10.57 11.92 1.22
CA TRP A 135 -11.35 13.12 1.44
C TRP A 135 -11.61 13.91 0.14
N VAL A 136 -10.58 14.16 -0.68
CA VAL A 136 -10.73 14.84 -1.98
C VAL A 136 -11.68 14.09 -2.91
N LEU A 137 -11.57 12.75 -2.96
CA LEU A 137 -12.45 11.93 -3.79
C LEU A 137 -13.90 11.93 -3.28
N SER A 138 -14.13 11.95 -1.96
CA SER A 138 -15.48 12.09 -1.42
C SER A 138 -16.07 13.47 -1.74
N GLU A 139 -15.28 14.54 -1.60
CA GLU A 139 -15.72 15.90 -1.87
C GLU A 139 -16.05 16.10 -3.36
N LYS A 140 -15.18 15.62 -4.27
CA LYS A 140 -15.43 15.64 -5.72
C LYS A 140 -16.73 14.91 -6.08
N ARG A 141 -17.02 13.76 -5.45
CA ARG A 141 -18.29 13.05 -5.65
C ARG A 141 -19.48 13.84 -5.13
N GLN A 142 -19.37 14.45 -3.95
CA GLN A 142 -20.42 15.25 -3.36
C GLN A 142 -20.74 16.48 -4.22
N ILE A 143 -19.73 17.20 -4.70
CA ILE A 143 -19.89 18.33 -5.64
C ILE A 143 -20.54 17.84 -6.94
N ARG A 144 -20.07 16.73 -7.53
CA ARG A 144 -20.67 16.15 -8.74
C ARG A 144 -22.15 15.82 -8.53
N HIS A 145 -22.51 15.18 -7.41
CA HIS A 145 -23.91 14.90 -7.07
C HIS A 145 -24.73 16.17 -6.86
N ALA A 146 -24.18 17.18 -6.17
CA ALA A 146 -24.86 18.46 -5.98
C ALA A 146 -25.09 19.17 -7.32
N VAL A 147 -24.08 19.21 -8.21
CA VAL A 147 -24.22 19.76 -9.57
C VAL A 147 -25.28 18.98 -10.34
N PHE A 148 -25.29 17.65 -10.34
CA PHE A 148 -26.34 16.89 -11.01
C PHE A 148 -27.74 17.12 -10.42
N GLN A 149 -27.86 17.39 -9.11
CA GLN A 149 -29.12 17.76 -8.48
C GLN A 149 -29.57 19.18 -8.85
N HIS A 150 -28.64 20.12 -8.99
CA HIS A 150 -28.93 21.53 -9.32
C HIS A 150 -29.12 21.76 -10.82
N VAL A 151 -28.43 20.98 -11.66
CA VAL A 151 -28.64 20.88 -13.12
C VAL A 151 -29.80 19.90 -13.43
N GLY A 152 -30.47 19.38 -12.40
CA GLY A 152 -31.63 18.50 -12.47
C GLY A 152 -32.93 19.18 -12.95
N GLY A 153 -32.85 19.91 -14.06
CA GLY A 153 -33.95 20.34 -14.89
C GLY A 153 -33.49 20.26 -16.35
N GLU A 154 -34.14 19.40 -17.13
CA GLU A 154 -33.90 19.18 -18.57
C GLU A 154 -32.65 18.38 -18.97
N VAL A 155 -32.58 17.10 -18.60
CA VAL A 155 -32.07 16.10 -19.54
C VAL A 155 -33.24 15.23 -19.96
N ALA A 156 -34.03 15.77 -20.89
CA ALA A 156 -34.86 14.93 -21.74
C ALA A 156 -33.92 13.91 -22.40
N SER A 157 -34.10 12.65 -22.03
CA SER A 157 -33.39 11.52 -22.60
C SER A 157 -33.73 11.42 -24.09
N ASP A 158 -32.91 12.02 -24.95
CA ASP A 158 -32.90 11.78 -26.40
C ASP A 158 -32.11 10.49 -26.73
N ARG A 159 -32.23 9.48 -25.87
CA ARG A 159 -31.85 8.11 -26.23
C ARG A 159 -32.94 7.55 -27.13
N TYR A 160 -32.74 7.70 -28.44
CA TYR A 160 -33.27 6.77 -29.41
C TYR A 160 -32.77 5.37 -29.06
N ASP A 161 -33.67 4.49 -28.62
CA ASP A 161 -33.46 3.06 -28.71
C ASP A 161 -33.38 2.69 -30.20
N ALA A 162 -32.55 1.71 -30.55
CA ALA A 162 -32.29 1.27 -31.93
C ALA A 162 -33.52 0.64 -32.64
N SER A 163 -34.71 0.79 -32.05
CA SER A 163 -36.02 0.34 -32.54
C SER A 163 -36.93 1.49 -33.01
N GLY A 164 -36.53 2.77 -32.84
CA GLY A 164 -37.27 3.93 -33.35
C GLY A 164 -38.64 4.17 -32.69
N ARG A 165 -38.94 3.53 -31.55
CA ARG A 165 -40.19 3.75 -30.81
C ARG A 165 -39.94 4.55 -29.54
N ARG A 166 -40.67 5.66 -29.39
CA ARG A 166 -40.74 6.45 -28.15
C ARG A 166 -41.29 5.56 -27.03
N SER A 167 -40.42 5.05 -26.18
CA SER A 167 -40.80 4.43 -24.91
C SER A 167 -41.16 5.54 -23.92
N MET A 168 -42.40 6.04 -23.99
CA MET A 168 -43.04 6.67 -22.83
C MET A 168 -43.50 5.55 -21.89
N SER A 169 -42.85 5.43 -20.74
CA SER A 169 -43.42 4.77 -19.57
C SER A 169 -43.34 5.78 -18.43
N ALA A 170 -44.46 6.47 -18.22
CA ALA A 170 -44.64 7.55 -17.27
C ALA A 170 -44.94 7.07 -15.83
N ASP A 171 -44.62 5.83 -15.44
CA ASP A 171 -45.34 5.20 -14.32
C ASP A 171 -44.54 4.34 -13.33
N SER A 172 -43.26 4.61 -13.06
CA SER A 172 -42.56 3.97 -11.91
C SER A 172 -42.05 4.92 -10.82
N VAL A 173 -42.26 6.24 -10.96
CA VAL A 173 -42.06 7.18 -9.85
C VAL A 173 -43.35 7.27 -9.03
N LYS A 174 -43.62 6.26 -8.20
CA LYS A 174 -44.57 6.39 -7.09
C LYS A 174 -43.81 6.70 -5.82
N PHE A 175 -43.73 8.00 -5.51
CA PHE A 175 -43.37 8.52 -4.20
C PHE A 175 -44.45 8.12 -3.19
N ASN A 176 -44.13 7.22 -2.27
CA ASN A 176 -44.86 7.07 -1.02
C ASN A 176 -44.44 8.21 -0.08
N ALA A 177 -45.21 9.29 -0.03
CA ALA A 177 -45.10 10.30 1.03
C ALA A 177 -46.35 10.24 1.89
N ARG A 178 -46.17 9.80 3.14
CA ARG A 178 -47.15 9.98 4.22
C ARG A 178 -47.02 11.40 4.78
N SER A 179 -48.12 12.11 4.88
CA SER A 179 -48.37 13.17 5.85
C SER A 179 -49.87 13.26 6.06
#